data_AF-A0A2A2GVS7-F1
#
_entry.id   AF-A0A2A2GVS7-F1
#
_cell.length_a   1.000
_cell.length_b   1.000
_cell.length_c   1.000
_cell.angle_alpha   90.00
_cell.angle_beta   90.00
_cell.angle_gamma   90.00
#
_symmetry.space_group_name_H-M   'P 1'
#
loop_
_entity.id
_entity.type
_entity.pdbx_description
1 polymer ?
#
loop_
_entity_poly.entity_id
_entity_poly.type
_entity_poly.pdbx_seq_one_letter_code
_entity_poly.pdbx_strand_id
1 'polypeptide(L)'
;MNNDELRKILEAHKVWVDSMGEKGRKANLSGANLRGADLRGANLRGANLRGADLPDHTFVIMGEIYPITITNGEYLRAGCQHHSVEKWRKFSKEEIVDMDGRKALEFYPRLLDILDFYLGKGERPDWLDNTGQ
;
A
#
# COMPACT_ATOMS: atom_id res chain seq x y z
N MET A 1 18.64 -13.24 -1.39
CA MET A 1 18.90 -11.94 -2.02
C MET A 1 19.38 -10.98 -0.94
N ASN A 2 20.35 -10.11 -1.23
CA ASN A 2 20.82 -9.11 -0.25
C ASN A 2 20.04 -7.78 -0.41
N ASN A 3 20.19 -6.88 0.56
CA ASN A 3 19.45 -5.60 0.59
C ASN A 3 19.77 -4.69 -0.59
N ASP A 4 21.01 -4.66 -1.07
CA ASP A 4 21.40 -3.82 -2.21
C ASP A 4 20.77 -4.29 -3.52
N GLU A 5 20.72 -5.60 -3.73
CA GLU A 5 20.07 -6.23 -4.88
C GLU A 5 18.56 -5.98 -4.83
N LEU A 6 17.93 -6.19 -3.67
CA LEU A 6 16.51 -5.90 -3.46
C LEU A 6 16.21 -4.43 -3.78
N ARG A 7 16.99 -3.48 -3.23
CA ARG A 7 16.80 -2.05 -3.47
C ARG A 7 16.88 -1.70 -4.96
N LYS A 8 17.87 -2.25 -5.68
CA LYS A 8 17.99 -2.03 -7.14
C LYS A 8 16.76 -2.54 -7.90
N ILE A 9 16.22 -3.70 -7.52
CA ILE A 9 15.00 -4.24 -8.12
C ILE A 9 13.81 -3.32 -7.84
N LEU A 10 13.65 -2.86 -6.61
CA LEU A 10 12.54 -1.99 -6.21
C LEU A 10 12.61 -0.61 -6.90
N GLU A 11 13.80 -0.03 -7.05
CA GLU A 11 13.99 1.24 -7.77
C GLU A 11 13.68 1.10 -9.26
N ALA A 12 14.18 0.05 -9.91
CA ALA A 12 13.86 -0.22 -11.31
C ALA A 12 12.36 -0.49 -11.50
N HIS A 13 11.71 -1.13 -10.53
CA HIS A 13 10.29 -1.39 -10.53
C HIS A 13 9.46 -0.13 -10.31
N LYS A 14 9.88 0.76 -9.42
CA LYS A 14 9.24 2.07 -9.23
C LYS A 14 9.19 2.84 -10.55
N VAL A 15 10.31 2.93 -11.25
CA VAL A 15 10.36 3.58 -12.57
C VAL A 15 9.38 2.92 -13.54
N TRP A 16 9.29 1.60 -13.54
CA TRP A 16 8.33 0.86 -14.37
C TRP A 16 6.87 1.14 -14.01
N VAL A 17 6.56 1.24 -12.72
CA VAL A 17 5.21 1.56 -12.27
C VAL A 17 4.83 2.99 -12.65
N ASP A 18 5.73 3.95 -12.42
CA ASP A 18 5.50 5.37 -12.64
C ASP A 18 5.42 5.71 -14.13
N SER A 19 6.14 4.97 -14.98
CA SER A 19 6.08 5.13 -16.44
C SER A 19 4.99 4.28 -17.11
N MET A 20 4.09 3.65 -16.35
CA MET A 20 3.08 2.72 -16.88
C MET A 20 3.66 1.59 -17.76
N GLY A 21 4.89 1.17 -17.48
CA GLY A 21 5.59 0.10 -18.19
C GLY A 21 6.56 0.52 -19.28
N GLU A 22 6.61 1.80 -19.64
CA GLU A 22 7.47 2.31 -20.72
C GLU A 22 8.99 2.29 -20.40
N LYS A 23 9.37 2.39 -19.12
CA LYS A 23 10.75 2.49 -18.64
C LYS A 23 10.96 1.60 -17.43
N GLY A 24 12.22 1.42 -17.00
CA GLY A 24 12.52 0.60 -15.82
C GLY A 24 12.31 -0.90 -16.07
N ARG A 25 12.17 -1.67 -14.98
CA ARG A 25 11.96 -3.13 -15.05
C ARG A 25 10.95 -3.57 -14.02
N LYS A 26 9.93 -4.30 -14.46
CA LYS A 26 8.97 -4.98 -13.56
C LYS A 26 9.71 -5.90 -12.58
N ALA A 27 9.43 -5.79 -11.29
CA ALA A 27 10.07 -6.63 -10.28
C ALA A 27 9.69 -8.11 -10.48
N ASN A 28 10.71 -8.97 -10.57
CA ASN A 28 10.55 -10.41 -10.44
C ASN A 28 11.16 -10.85 -9.11
N LEU A 29 10.29 -11.17 -8.16
CA LEU A 29 10.62 -11.62 -6.81
C LEU A 29 10.08 -13.04 -6.57
N SER A 30 9.78 -13.79 -7.64
CA SER A 30 9.26 -15.15 -7.50
C SER A 30 10.26 -16.05 -6.77
N GLY A 31 9.75 -16.82 -5.80
CA GLY A 31 10.57 -17.68 -4.94
C GLY A 31 11.55 -16.95 -4.02
N ALA A 32 11.52 -15.61 -3.94
CA ALA A 32 12.45 -14.86 -3.12
C ALA A 32 12.12 -15.02 -1.63
N ASN A 33 13.14 -15.27 -0.81
CA ASN A 33 13.04 -15.11 0.64
C ASN A 33 13.25 -13.63 0.98
N LEU A 34 12.17 -12.96 1.41
CA LEU A 34 12.14 -11.56 1.83
C LEU A 34 11.78 -11.43 3.32
N ARG A 35 11.87 -12.52 4.10
CA ARG A 35 11.62 -12.45 5.55
C ARG A 35 12.59 -11.46 6.19
N GLY A 36 12.05 -10.51 6.96
CA GLY A 36 12.82 -9.44 7.60
C GLY A 36 13.34 -8.36 6.64
N ALA A 37 12.97 -8.39 5.35
CA ALA A 37 13.32 -7.30 4.45
C ALA A 37 12.53 -6.03 4.79
N ASP A 38 13.20 -4.89 4.67
CA ASP A 38 12.55 -3.58 4.74
C ASP A 38 11.94 -3.25 3.36
N LEU A 39 10.61 -3.32 3.29
CA LEU A 39 9.81 -2.97 2.10
C LEU A 39 8.99 -1.69 2.35
N ARG A 40 9.32 -0.90 3.36
CA ARG A 40 8.64 0.38 3.61
C ARG A 40 8.81 1.28 2.40
N GLY A 41 7.72 1.88 1.92
CA GLY A 41 7.75 2.67 0.68
C GLY A 41 7.66 1.89 -0.63
N ALA A 42 7.86 0.57 -0.63
CA ALA A 42 7.92 -0.22 -1.85
C ALA A 42 6.55 -0.24 -2.57
N ASN A 43 6.56 0.10 -3.86
CA ASN A 43 5.41 -0.10 -4.73
C ASN A 43 5.52 -1.49 -5.36
N LEU A 44 4.79 -2.47 -4.84
CA LEU A 44 4.82 -3.85 -5.34
C LEU A 44 3.74 -4.12 -6.40
N ARG A 45 3.08 -3.08 -6.93
CA ARG A 45 1.99 -3.21 -7.89
C ARG A 45 2.46 -3.96 -9.14
N GLY A 46 1.87 -5.14 -9.33
CA GLY A 46 2.17 -5.99 -10.48
C GLY A 46 3.49 -6.75 -10.37
N ALA A 47 4.28 -6.61 -9.31
CA ALA A 47 5.46 -7.44 -9.10
C ALA A 47 5.13 -8.93 -9.15
N ASN A 48 6.01 -9.76 -9.73
CA ASN A 48 5.85 -11.21 -9.65
C ASN A 48 6.30 -11.68 -8.27
N LEU A 49 5.34 -11.98 -7.39
CA LEU A 49 5.56 -12.46 -6.01
C LEU A 49 5.26 -13.96 -5.85
N ARG A 50 5.14 -14.72 -6.95
CA ARG A 50 4.76 -16.13 -6.89
C ARG A 50 5.75 -16.93 -6.02
N GLY A 51 5.26 -17.51 -4.93
CA GLY A 51 6.06 -18.31 -4.01
C GLY A 51 7.11 -17.52 -3.23
N ALA A 52 7.01 -16.19 -3.16
CA ALA A 52 7.89 -15.38 -2.33
C ALA A 52 7.49 -15.47 -0.85
N ASP A 53 8.47 -15.56 0.04
CA ASP A 53 8.27 -15.39 1.48
C ASP A 53 8.35 -13.89 1.82
N LEU A 54 7.21 -13.22 1.90
CA LEU A 54 7.14 -11.79 2.22
C LEU A 54 7.50 -11.51 3.69
N PRO A 55 7.92 -10.28 4.04
CA PRO A 55 7.99 -9.86 5.43
C PRO A 55 6.63 -9.95 6.11
N ASP A 56 6.62 -10.16 7.41
CA ASP A 56 5.40 -10.09 8.21
C ASP A 56 4.66 -8.77 7.96
N HIS A 57 3.34 -8.86 7.97
CA HIS A 57 2.45 -7.72 7.74
C HIS A 57 2.69 -7.00 6.40
N THR A 58 3.14 -7.74 5.36
CA THR A 58 3.20 -7.25 3.99
C THR A 58 2.12 -7.92 3.14
N PHE A 59 1.20 -7.13 2.62
CA PHE A 59 0.03 -7.60 1.88
C PHE A 59 -0.13 -6.84 0.57
N VAL A 60 -0.38 -7.57 -0.52
CA VAL A 60 -0.78 -6.99 -1.81
C VAL A 60 -2.23 -7.36 -2.05
N ILE A 61 -3.10 -6.35 -2.07
CA ILE A 61 -4.55 -6.53 -2.12
C ILE A 61 -5.05 -5.96 -3.44
N MET A 62 -5.65 -6.84 -4.23
CA MET A 62 -6.15 -6.55 -5.56
C MET A 62 -7.68 -6.71 -5.58
N GLY A 63 -8.35 -6.05 -6.52
CA GLY A 63 -9.81 -6.12 -6.67
C GLY A 63 -10.58 -5.00 -5.96
N GLU A 64 -9.90 -4.17 -5.18
CA GLU A 64 -10.44 -2.91 -4.67
C GLU A 64 -10.33 -1.81 -5.75
N ILE A 65 -11.08 -0.72 -5.58
CA ILE A 65 -11.10 0.39 -6.57
C ILE A 65 -9.72 1.05 -6.73
N TYR A 66 -8.88 0.95 -5.70
CA TYR A 66 -7.45 1.27 -5.77
C TYR A 66 -6.66 0.01 -5.43
N PRO A 67 -5.60 -0.31 -6.19
CA PRO A 67 -4.64 -1.31 -5.76
C PRO A 67 -4.07 -0.92 -4.40
N ILE A 68 -4.11 -1.86 -3.44
CA ILE A 68 -3.62 -1.63 -2.09
C ILE A 68 -2.36 -2.45 -1.85
N THR A 69 -1.39 -1.85 -1.18
CA THR A 69 -0.23 -2.56 -0.65
C THR A 69 0.04 -2.08 0.75
N ILE A 70 0.13 -3.01 1.70
CA ILE A 70 0.61 -2.76 3.06
C ILE A 70 2.02 -3.33 3.12
N THR A 71 2.99 -2.58 3.66
CA THR A 71 4.36 -3.07 3.82
C THR A 71 4.82 -2.95 5.27
N ASN A 72 5.38 -4.06 5.77
CA ASN A 72 5.92 -4.20 7.13
C ASN A 72 4.94 -3.78 8.25
N GLY A 73 3.64 -3.74 8.00
CA GLY A 73 2.61 -3.26 8.92
C GLY A 73 2.64 -1.75 9.22
N GLU A 74 3.58 -1.00 8.64
CA GLU A 74 3.82 0.41 8.98
C GLU A 74 3.27 1.38 7.92
N TYR A 75 3.29 0.96 6.65
CA TYR A 75 2.89 1.83 5.53
C TYR A 75 1.80 1.18 4.70
N LEU A 76 0.87 2.00 4.22
CA LEU A 76 -0.12 1.61 3.23
C LEU A 76 -0.02 2.50 2.00
N ARG A 77 -0.10 1.86 0.83
CA ARG A 77 -0.34 2.49 -0.46
C ARG A 77 -1.76 2.16 -0.93
N ALA A 78 -2.50 3.18 -1.36
CA ALA A 78 -3.76 3.04 -2.10
C ALA A 78 -3.65 3.85 -3.39
N GLY A 79 -3.49 3.17 -4.52
CA GLY A 79 -3.22 3.83 -5.80
C GLY A 79 -1.92 4.66 -5.77
N CYS A 80 -2.03 5.96 -6.05
CA CYS A 80 -0.88 6.88 -6.03
C CYS A 80 -0.49 7.30 -4.60
N GLN A 81 -1.40 7.21 -3.64
CA GLN A 81 -1.21 7.68 -2.27
C GLN A 81 -0.42 6.66 -1.45
N HIS A 82 0.60 7.14 -0.73
CA HIS A 82 1.47 6.30 0.10
C HIS A 82 1.79 7.04 1.39
N HIS A 83 1.32 6.50 2.51
CA HIS A 83 1.43 7.13 3.83
C HIS A 83 1.58 6.05 4.90
N SER A 84 2.01 6.43 6.10
CA SER A 84 2.01 5.52 7.24
C SER A 84 0.57 5.09 7.58
N VAL A 85 0.42 3.89 8.15
CA VAL A 85 -0.87 3.38 8.64
C VAL A 85 -1.46 4.33 9.68
N GLU A 86 -0.62 4.90 10.55
CA GLU A 86 -1.04 5.91 11.52
C GLU A 86 -1.64 7.15 10.83
N LYS A 87 -0.98 7.68 9.80
CA LYS A 87 -1.50 8.83 9.06
C LYS A 87 -2.80 8.47 8.34
N TRP A 88 -2.90 7.27 7.77
CA TRP A 88 -4.13 6.77 7.17
C TRP A 88 -5.31 6.77 8.13
N ARG A 89 -5.10 6.57 9.42
CA ARG A 89 -6.15 6.58 10.46
C ARG A 89 -6.53 7.97 10.96
N LYS A 90 -5.81 9.02 10.53
CA LYS A 90 -5.94 10.39 11.02
C LYS A 90 -6.18 11.43 9.92
N PHE A 91 -6.39 10.99 8.67
CA PHE A 91 -6.67 11.93 7.59
C PHE A 91 -7.96 12.70 7.85
N SER A 92 -7.93 14.01 7.58
CA SER A 92 -9.15 14.81 7.55
C SER A 92 -9.98 14.46 6.31
N LYS A 93 -11.26 14.85 6.34
CA LYS A 93 -12.17 14.68 5.20
C LYS A 93 -11.63 15.38 3.96
N GLU A 94 -11.09 16.59 4.13
CA GLU A 94 -10.51 17.43 3.07
C GLU A 94 -9.27 16.75 2.49
N GLU A 95 -8.35 16.25 3.33
CA GLU A 95 -7.16 15.55 2.85
C GLU A 95 -7.51 14.33 2.00
N ILE A 96 -8.56 13.58 2.35
CA ILE A 96 -9.03 12.45 1.53
C ILE A 96 -9.67 12.93 0.22
N VAL A 97 -10.48 13.99 0.26
CA VAL A 97 -11.09 14.59 -0.94
C VAL A 97 -10.02 15.11 -1.89
N ASP A 98 -8.92 15.66 -1.39
CA ASP A 98 -7.81 16.15 -2.22
C ASP A 98 -7.06 15.03 -2.96
N MET A 99 -7.22 13.75 -2.55
CA MET A 99 -6.56 12.62 -3.19
C MET A 99 -7.21 12.19 -4.51
N ASP A 100 -8.53 12.02 -4.53
CA ASP A 100 -9.31 11.60 -5.71
C ASP A 100 -10.81 11.97 -5.57
N GLY A 101 -11.10 13.10 -4.93
CA GLY A 101 -12.43 13.66 -4.78
C GLY A 101 -13.41 12.76 -4.03
N ARG A 102 -14.66 12.77 -4.50
CA ARG A 102 -15.77 11.98 -3.92
C ARG A 102 -15.46 10.48 -3.92
N LYS A 103 -14.74 9.96 -4.92
CA LYS A 103 -14.42 8.54 -5.04
C LYS A 103 -13.49 8.08 -3.92
N ALA A 104 -12.45 8.86 -3.60
CA ALA A 104 -11.60 8.59 -2.44
C ALA A 104 -12.41 8.66 -1.14
N LEU A 105 -13.27 9.68 -1.00
CA LEU A 105 -14.08 9.88 0.20
C LEU A 105 -15.04 8.71 0.48
N GLU A 106 -15.75 8.22 -0.53
CA GLU A 106 -16.68 7.08 -0.40
C GLU A 106 -15.96 5.76 -0.09
N PHE A 107 -14.72 5.60 -0.59
CA PHE A 107 -13.92 4.41 -0.37
C PHE A 107 -13.19 4.38 0.97
N TYR A 108 -12.92 5.54 1.55
CA TYR A 108 -12.07 5.65 2.73
C TYR A 108 -12.54 4.81 3.93
N PRO A 109 -13.85 4.70 4.27
CA PRO A 109 -14.31 3.77 5.31
C PRO A 109 -13.91 2.32 5.04
N ARG A 110 -14.05 1.86 3.78
CA ARG A 110 -13.64 0.52 3.35
C ARG A 110 -12.13 0.32 3.46
N LEU A 111 -11.33 1.35 3.16
CA LEU A 111 -9.88 1.31 3.37
C LEU A 111 -9.53 1.09 4.86
N LEU A 112 -10.22 1.76 5.78
CA LEU A 112 -10.02 1.56 7.21
C LEU A 112 -10.45 0.17 7.68
N ASP A 113 -11.53 -0.39 7.11
CA ASP A 113 -11.93 -1.79 7.38
C ASP A 113 -10.85 -2.78 6.94
N ILE A 114 -10.21 -2.53 5.80
CA ILE A 114 -9.09 -3.36 5.32
C ILE A 114 -7.90 -3.26 6.29
N LEU A 115 -7.55 -2.06 6.76
CA LEU A 115 -6.50 -1.89 7.76
C LEU A 115 -6.84 -2.64 9.06
N ASP A 116 -8.09 -2.57 9.52
CA ASP A 116 -8.53 -3.27 10.72
C ASP A 116 -8.47 -4.80 10.57
N PHE A 117 -8.80 -5.31 9.39
CA PHE A 117 -8.73 -6.74 9.10
C PHE A 117 -7.29 -7.28 9.12
N TYR A 118 -6.35 -6.58 8.48
CA TYR A 118 -4.97 -7.06 8.33
C TYR A 118 -4.05 -6.69 9.49
N LEU A 119 -4.26 -5.55 10.14
CA LEU A 119 -3.36 -4.99 11.15
C LEU A 119 -4.02 -4.82 12.52
N GLY A 120 -5.29 -5.21 12.66
CA GLY A 120 -6.07 -5.05 13.88
C GLY A 120 -6.74 -3.67 13.97
N LYS A 121 -7.78 -3.61 14.82
CA LYS A 121 -8.55 -2.38 15.06
C LYS A 121 -7.65 -1.25 15.54
N GLY A 122 -7.85 -0.07 15.00
CA GLY A 122 -7.18 1.14 15.46
C GLY A 122 -8.10 2.35 15.45
N GLU A 123 -7.51 3.51 15.73
CA GLU A 123 -8.18 4.82 15.66
C GLU A 123 -8.84 5.02 14.28
N ARG A 124 -9.97 5.72 14.27
CA ARG A 124 -10.66 6.18 13.06
C ARG A 124 -10.97 7.68 13.22
N PRO A 125 -11.01 8.47 12.13
CA PRO A 125 -11.33 9.88 12.25
C PRO A 125 -12.77 10.14 12.72
N ASP A 126 -12.95 11.04 13.68
CA ASP A 126 -14.25 11.39 14.27
C ASP A 126 -15.30 11.84 13.25
N TRP A 127 -14.86 12.39 12.10
CA TRP A 127 -15.77 12.85 11.04
C TRP A 127 -16.51 11.70 10.34
N LEU A 128 -16.09 10.44 10.53
CA LEU A 128 -16.80 9.25 10.06
C LEU A 128 -17.97 8.86 10.96
N ASP A 129 -17.88 9.14 12.26
CA ASP A 129 -18.91 8.79 13.25
C ASP A 129 -20.13 9.72 13.16
N ASN A 130 -19.97 10.90 12.58
CA ASN A 130 -21.02 11.92 12.43
C ASN A 130 -21.98 11.70 11.24
N THR A 131 -22.13 10.48 10.72
CA THR A 131 -23.13 10.17 9.68
C THR A 131 -24.54 9.88 10.24
N GLY A 132 -24.78 10.22 11.51
CA GLY A 132 -26.07 10.09 12.17
C GLY A 132 -26.64 11.41 12.70
N GLN A 133 -27.03 12.33 11.80
CA GLN A 133 -28.17 13.25 11.98
C GLN A 133 -28.57 13.90 10.66
#